data_AF-A0A3D0HK37-F1
#
_entry.id   AF-A0A3D0HK37-F1
#
_cell.length_a   1.000
_cell.length_b   1.000
_cell.length_c   1.000
_cell.angle_alpha   90.00
_cell.angle_beta   90.00
_cell.angle_gamma   90.00
#
_symmetry.space_group_name_H-M   'P 1'
#
loop_
_entity.id
_entity.type
_entity.pdbx_description
1 polymer ?
#
loop_
_entity_poly.entity_id
_entity_poly.type
_entity_poly.pdbx_seq_one_letter_code
_entity_poly.pdbx_strand_id
1 'polypeptide(L)'
;MFNMLFAAGSEKENFVDVVIPSWGWPMLLVVIAGALMIDLLVFHRKAHVIGIREAALESAIWIGLGLAFTGVIAWMFADQGKGASSAIEYLSGYLIEKSLSVDNVFVWAMIFAHFKVPREYQHRTLFWGIFGALVLRFVFIIVGVAVITRFQFLLLVFGVFLIYTGIKIFKGGDHDGDPSEMRTMKIFRRFVPSVDHYDGQKMFTRVNG
;
A
#
# COMPACT_ATOMS: atom_id res chain seq x y z
N MET A 1 9.74 25.18 24.31
CA MET A 1 8.93 24.07 23.77
C MET A 1 8.86 24.08 22.24
N PHE A 2 8.68 25.24 21.58
CA PHE A 2 8.70 25.34 20.11
C PHE A 2 10.08 25.08 19.45
N ASN A 3 11.19 25.45 20.10
CA ASN A 3 12.54 25.20 19.56
C ASN A 3 12.95 23.72 19.50
N MET A 4 12.35 22.85 20.33
CA MET A 4 12.66 21.41 20.33
C MET A 4 12.06 20.70 19.11
N LEU A 5 10.95 21.23 18.58
CA LEU A 5 10.25 20.70 17.40
C LEU A 5 10.99 21.00 16.09
N PHE A 6 11.76 22.10 16.04
CA PHE A 6 12.62 22.43 14.89
C PHE A 6 14.02 21.81 14.99
N ALA A 7 14.46 21.40 16.19
CA ALA A 7 15.73 20.69 16.40
C ALA A 7 15.72 19.25 15.85
N ALA A 8 14.54 18.64 15.72
CA ALA A 8 14.38 17.31 15.13
C ALA A 8 14.77 17.24 13.64
N GLY A 9 14.95 18.39 12.97
CA GLY A 9 15.44 18.45 11.58
C GLY A 9 16.96 18.39 11.42
N SER A 10 17.73 18.24 12.51
CA SER A 10 19.20 18.37 12.50
C SER A 10 19.96 17.15 13.05
N GLU A 11 19.32 16.05 13.39
CA GLU A 11 20.06 14.80 13.57
C GLU A 11 20.31 14.21 12.19
N LYS A 12 21.59 14.19 11.76
CA LYS A 12 22.02 13.32 10.67
C LYS A 12 21.57 11.91 11.05
N GLU A 13 20.49 11.45 10.43
CA GLU A 13 20.02 10.09 10.65
C GLU A 13 21.17 9.14 10.35
N ASN A 14 21.45 8.22 11.28
CA ASN A 14 22.55 7.26 11.22
C ASN A 14 22.26 6.17 10.18
N PHE A 15 21.95 6.58 8.96
CA PHE A 15 21.85 5.66 7.84
C PHE A 15 23.25 5.21 7.43
N VAL A 16 23.33 3.99 6.95
CA VAL A 16 24.58 3.39 6.50
C VAL A 16 24.99 4.10 5.23
N ASP A 17 26.02 4.95 5.33
CA ASP A 17 26.59 5.61 4.16
C ASP A 17 27.35 4.61 3.27
N VAL A 18 26.67 4.03 2.29
CA VAL A 18 27.23 3.05 1.36
C VAL A 18 27.53 3.70 0.02
N VAL A 19 28.69 3.39 -0.57
CA VAL A 19 28.96 3.77 -1.95
C VAL A 19 28.25 2.79 -2.87
N ILE A 20 27.13 3.24 -3.44
CA ILE A 20 26.35 2.45 -4.40
C ILE A 20 27.01 2.55 -5.78
N PRO A 21 27.39 1.43 -6.41
CA PRO A 21 27.89 1.45 -7.78
C PRO A 21 26.84 2.01 -8.75
N SER A 22 27.26 2.72 -9.80
CA SER A 22 26.34 3.33 -10.78
C SER A 22 25.40 2.33 -11.46
N TRP A 23 25.78 1.04 -11.53
CA TRP A 23 24.96 -0.04 -12.07
C TRP A 23 23.92 -0.58 -11.08
N GLY A 24 24.03 -0.29 -9.77
CA GLY A 24 23.14 -0.82 -8.74
C GLY A 24 21.69 -0.39 -8.94
N TRP A 25 21.46 0.88 -9.27
CA TRP A 25 20.12 1.41 -9.54
C TRP A 25 19.47 0.82 -10.80
N PRO A 26 20.14 0.79 -11.98
CA PRO A 26 19.63 0.07 -13.15
C PRO A 26 19.36 -1.41 -12.87
N MET A 27 20.26 -2.10 -12.16
CA MET A 27 20.11 -3.52 -11.83
C MET A 27 18.86 -3.76 -10.96
N LEU A 28 18.67 -2.95 -9.91
CA LEU A 28 17.49 -3.02 -9.06
C LEU A 28 16.19 -2.81 -9.86
N LEU A 29 16.16 -1.79 -10.72
CA LEU A 29 15.00 -1.51 -11.57
C LEU A 29 14.69 -2.66 -12.53
N VAL A 30 15.71 -3.26 -13.15
CA VAL A 30 15.55 -4.42 -14.04
C VAL A 30 15.04 -5.64 -13.28
N VAL A 31 15.56 -5.91 -12.08
CA VAL A 31 15.10 -7.01 -11.23
C VAL A 31 13.63 -6.82 -10.83
N ILE A 32 13.26 -5.61 -10.38
CA ILE A 32 11.86 -5.30 -9.99
C ILE A 32 10.93 -5.40 -11.20
N ALA A 33 11.29 -4.81 -12.34
CA ALA A 33 10.49 -4.85 -13.56
C ALA A 33 10.33 -6.28 -14.09
N GLY A 34 11.41 -7.07 -14.06
CA GLY A 34 11.39 -8.49 -14.43
C GLY A 34 10.50 -9.31 -13.51
N ALA A 35 10.62 -9.13 -12.19
CA ALA A 35 9.80 -9.80 -11.19
C ALA A 35 8.30 -9.45 -11.36
N LEU A 36 7.96 -8.17 -11.55
CA LEU A 36 6.60 -7.72 -11.83
C LEU A 36 6.06 -8.30 -13.14
N MET A 37 6.89 -8.35 -14.18
CA MET A 37 6.48 -8.87 -15.48
C MET A 37 6.24 -10.39 -15.43
N ILE A 38 7.05 -11.14 -14.68
CA ILE A 38 6.82 -12.57 -14.40
C ILE A 38 5.52 -12.75 -13.62
N ASP A 39 5.32 -11.98 -12.55
CA ASP A 39 4.11 -12.04 -11.72
C ASP A 39 2.83 -11.79 -12.55
N LEU A 40 2.83 -10.75 -13.39
CA LEU A 40 1.70 -10.38 -14.23
C LEU A 40 1.44 -11.33 -15.40
N LEU A 41 2.50 -11.80 -16.08
CA LEU A 41 2.37 -12.58 -17.32
C LEU A 41 2.30 -14.09 -17.10
N VAL A 42 2.94 -14.60 -16.04
CA VAL A 42 3.08 -16.04 -15.79
C VAL A 42 2.06 -16.49 -14.75
N PHE A 43 2.04 -15.87 -13.57
CA PHE A 43 1.21 -16.32 -12.45
C PHE A 43 -0.25 -15.89 -12.59
N HIS A 44 -0.50 -14.64 -12.98
CA HIS A 44 -1.86 -14.08 -12.99
C HIS A 44 -2.57 -14.11 -14.36
N ARG A 45 -2.08 -14.93 -15.32
CA ARG A 45 -2.62 -14.98 -16.69
C ARG A 45 -4.05 -15.53 -16.78
N LYS A 46 -4.49 -16.33 -15.80
CA LYS A 46 -5.84 -16.91 -15.78
C LYS A 46 -6.48 -16.72 -14.41
N ALA A 47 -7.74 -16.28 -14.40
CA ALA A 47 -8.52 -16.17 -13.18
C ALA A 47 -8.85 -17.59 -12.68
N HIS A 48 -8.08 -18.08 -11.71
CA HIS A 48 -8.38 -19.29 -10.96
C HIS A 48 -8.66 -18.94 -9.50
N VAL A 49 -9.52 -19.71 -8.84
CA VAL A 49 -9.78 -19.53 -7.41
C VAL A 49 -8.60 -20.15 -6.66
N ILE A 50 -7.64 -19.31 -6.27
CA ILE A 50 -6.45 -19.74 -5.55
C ILE A 50 -6.87 -20.36 -4.21
N GLY A 51 -6.45 -21.60 -3.97
CA GLY A 51 -6.66 -22.27 -2.68
C GLY A 51 -5.78 -21.67 -1.58
N ILE A 52 -6.19 -21.77 -0.31
CA ILE A 52 -5.41 -21.21 0.82
C ILE A 52 -3.97 -21.75 0.85
N ARG A 53 -3.77 -23.03 0.51
CA ARG A 53 -2.45 -23.66 0.49
C ARG A 53 -1.56 -23.13 -0.63
N GLU A 54 -2.14 -22.88 -1.80
CA GLU A 54 -1.44 -22.33 -2.96
C GLU A 54 -1.05 -20.87 -2.68
N ALA A 55 -1.99 -20.05 -2.20
CA ALA A 55 -1.72 -18.67 -1.80
C ALA A 55 -0.65 -18.55 -0.70
N ALA A 56 -0.68 -19.45 0.29
CA ALA A 56 0.32 -19.48 1.36
C ALA A 56 1.70 -19.86 0.84
N LEU A 57 1.79 -20.82 -0.09
CA LEU A 57 3.05 -21.22 -0.71
C LEU A 57 3.62 -20.09 -1.57
N GLU A 58 2.80 -19.48 -2.43
CA GLU A 58 3.21 -18.32 -3.23
C GLU A 58 3.70 -17.18 -2.34
N SER A 59 2.97 -16.87 -1.27
CA SER A 59 3.37 -15.87 -0.29
C SER A 59 4.70 -16.22 0.38
N ALA A 60 4.89 -17.48 0.78
CA ALA A 60 6.13 -17.93 1.39
C ALA A 60 7.32 -17.85 0.43
N ILE A 61 7.14 -18.17 -0.85
CA ILE A 61 8.18 -18.03 -1.89
C ILE A 61 8.57 -16.57 -2.05
N TRP A 62 7.60 -15.66 -2.19
CA TRP A 62 7.87 -14.23 -2.32
C TRP A 62 8.52 -13.63 -1.07
N ILE A 63 8.10 -14.06 0.12
CA ILE A 63 8.73 -13.65 1.38
C ILE A 63 10.16 -14.18 1.46
N GLY A 64 10.36 -15.46 1.11
CA GLY A 64 11.67 -16.11 1.07
C GLY A 64 12.63 -15.42 0.11
N LEU A 65 12.16 -15.01 -1.07
CA LEU A 65 12.96 -14.26 -2.04
C LEU A 65 13.36 -12.88 -1.48
N GLY A 66 12.44 -12.18 -0.84
CA GLY A 66 12.71 -10.90 -0.17
C GLY A 66 13.73 -11.02 0.96
N LEU A 67 13.63 -12.06 1.77
CA LEU A 67 14.59 -12.36 2.85
C LEU A 67 15.95 -12.82 2.31
N ALA A 68 15.97 -13.61 1.24
CA ALA A 68 17.21 -14.03 0.58
C ALA A 68 17.97 -12.83 0.01
N PHE A 69 17.25 -11.82 -0.49
CA PHE A 69 17.85 -10.58 -0.96
C PHE A 69 18.57 -9.80 0.16
N THR A 70 18.18 -9.95 1.44
CA THR A 70 18.95 -9.44 2.58
C THR A 70 20.37 -9.98 2.60
N GLY A 71 20.54 -11.27 2.27
CA GLY A 71 21.86 -11.90 2.14
C GLY A 71 22.65 -11.36 0.96
N VAL A 72 21.98 -11.07 -0.16
CA VAL A 72 22.60 -10.43 -1.34
C VAL A 72 23.13 -9.04 -0.99
N ILE A 73 22.35 -8.22 -0.27
CA ILE A 73 22.77 -6.91 0.21
C ILE A 73 23.93 -7.02 1.20
N ALA A 74 23.87 -7.98 2.13
CA ALA A 74 24.96 -8.22 3.08
C ALA A 74 26.27 -8.56 2.38
N TRP A 75 26.20 -9.39 1.33
CA TRP A 75 27.35 -9.79 0.52
C TRP A 75 27.88 -8.64 -0.35
N MET A 76 26.99 -7.92 -1.04
CA MET A 76 27.36 -6.84 -1.95
C MET A 76 28.08 -5.66 -1.26
N PHE A 77 27.79 -5.44 0.03
CA PHE A 77 28.42 -4.38 0.82
C PHE A 77 29.37 -4.91 1.91
N ALA A 78 29.69 -6.22 1.87
CA ALA A 78 30.65 -6.83 2.78
C ALA A 78 32.05 -6.21 2.62
N ASP A 79 32.48 -5.95 1.37
CA ASP A 79 33.79 -5.37 1.06
C ASP A 79 33.97 -3.95 1.64
N GLN A 80 32.87 -3.24 1.90
CA GLN A 80 32.89 -1.91 2.53
C GLN A 80 32.86 -1.98 4.07
N GLY A 81 32.85 -3.17 4.67
CA GLY A 81 32.69 -3.38 6.11
C GLY A 81 31.30 -3.04 6.64
N LYS A 82 30.33 -2.81 5.73
CA LYS A 82 28.97 -2.30 6.03
C LYS A 82 27.85 -3.29 5.67
N GLY A 83 28.20 -4.53 5.33
CA GLY A 83 27.25 -5.55 4.89
C GLY A 83 26.11 -5.80 5.88
N ALA A 84 26.45 -6.02 7.17
CA ALA A 84 25.44 -6.28 8.20
C ALA A 84 24.48 -5.11 8.41
N SER A 85 25.00 -3.88 8.51
CA SER A 85 24.17 -2.69 8.74
C SER A 85 23.26 -2.39 7.53
N SER A 86 23.78 -2.50 6.31
CA SER A 86 22.99 -2.29 5.08
C SER A 86 21.88 -3.34 4.94
N ALA A 87 22.17 -4.59 5.33
CA ALA A 87 21.20 -5.66 5.34
C ALA A 87 20.09 -5.43 6.37
N ILE A 88 20.42 -4.88 7.54
CA ILE A 88 19.43 -4.49 8.57
C ILE A 88 18.56 -3.34 8.08
N GLU A 89 19.09 -2.35 7.38
CA GLU A 89 18.30 -1.27 6.78
C GLU A 89 17.34 -1.78 5.71
N TYR A 90 17.84 -2.64 4.80
CA TYR A 90 16.99 -3.29 3.82
C TYR A 90 15.89 -4.12 4.49
N LEU A 91 16.23 -4.94 5.48
CA LEU A 91 15.27 -5.78 6.18
C LEU A 91 14.23 -4.94 6.93
N SER A 92 14.65 -3.84 7.57
CA SER A 92 13.76 -2.89 8.23
C SER A 92 12.77 -2.28 7.23
N GLY A 93 13.26 -1.77 6.10
CA GLY A 93 12.42 -1.23 5.03
C GLY A 93 11.48 -2.28 4.45
N TYR A 94 11.98 -3.50 4.22
CA TYR A 94 11.19 -4.63 3.74
C TYR A 94 10.05 -4.97 4.70
N LEU A 95 10.32 -5.06 6.01
CA LEU A 95 9.31 -5.34 7.02
C LEU A 95 8.26 -4.23 7.12
N ILE A 96 8.67 -2.96 7.03
CA ILE A 96 7.76 -1.81 7.01
C ILE A 96 6.83 -1.88 5.80
N GLU A 97 7.37 -2.07 4.60
CA GLU A 97 6.54 -2.17 3.37
C GLU A 97 5.66 -3.43 3.38
N LYS A 98 6.13 -4.56 3.93
CA LYS A 98 5.30 -5.76 4.11
C LYS A 98 4.15 -5.50 5.10
N SER A 99 4.41 -4.85 6.23
CA SER A 99 3.36 -4.47 7.19
C SER A 99 2.29 -3.59 6.53
N LEU A 100 2.71 -2.60 5.74
CA LEU A 100 1.80 -1.71 5.01
C LEU A 100 0.99 -2.48 3.95
N SER A 101 1.58 -3.49 3.30
CA SER A 101 0.85 -4.35 2.36
C SER A 101 -0.23 -5.21 3.04
N VAL A 102 0.00 -5.68 4.27
CA VAL A 102 -0.98 -6.48 5.04
C VAL A 102 -2.18 -5.63 5.46
N ASP A 103 -1.94 -4.38 5.88
CA ASP A 103 -3.00 -3.42 6.21
C ASP A 103 -3.93 -3.19 5.01
N ASN A 104 -3.36 -3.01 3.82
CA ASN A 104 -4.13 -2.86 2.58
C ASN A 104 -5.02 -4.09 2.27
N VAL A 105 -4.50 -5.31 2.45
CA VAL A 105 -5.27 -6.54 2.22
C VAL A 105 -6.45 -6.64 3.21
N PHE A 106 -6.26 -6.23 4.46
CA PHE A 106 -7.33 -6.22 5.46
C PHE A 106 -8.47 -5.28 5.08
N VAL A 107 -8.15 -4.06 4.62
CA VAL A 107 -9.13 -3.10 4.11
C VAL A 107 -9.95 -3.71 2.96
N TRP A 108 -9.28 -4.37 2.00
CA TRP A 108 -9.97 -5.06 0.90
C TRP A 108 -10.87 -6.20 1.38
N ALA A 109 -10.41 -7.00 2.33
CA ALA A 109 -11.22 -8.07 2.91
C ALA A 109 -12.49 -7.55 3.59
N MET A 110 -12.38 -6.46 4.37
CA MET A 110 -13.54 -5.79 4.98
C MET A 110 -14.52 -5.25 3.94
N ILE A 111 -14.00 -4.60 2.89
CA ILE A 111 -14.83 -4.08 1.78
C ILE A 111 -15.58 -5.22 1.09
N PHE A 112 -14.90 -6.32 0.73
CA PHE A 112 -15.54 -7.46 0.08
C PHE A 112 -16.57 -8.15 0.97
N ALA A 113 -16.31 -8.25 2.28
CA ALA A 113 -17.25 -8.79 3.25
C ALA A 113 -18.50 -7.90 3.37
N HIS A 114 -18.31 -6.58 3.46
CA HIS A 114 -19.41 -5.61 3.57
C HIS A 114 -20.32 -5.64 2.33
N PHE A 115 -19.74 -5.68 1.13
CA PHE A 115 -20.49 -5.69 -0.13
C PHE A 115 -20.88 -7.10 -0.62
N LYS A 116 -20.56 -8.16 0.13
CA LYS A 116 -20.84 -9.57 -0.23
C LYS A 116 -20.40 -9.93 -1.65
N VAL A 117 -19.20 -9.46 -2.05
CA VAL A 117 -18.69 -9.64 -3.42
C VAL A 117 -18.40 -11.13 -3.69
N PRO A 118 -19.00 -11.75 -4.73
CA PRO A 118 -18.72 -13.14 -5.09
C PRO A 118 -17.23 -13.39 -5.35
N ARG A 119 -16.72 -14.54 -4.91
CA ARG A 119 -15.27 -14.89 -4.93
C ARG A 119 -14.64 -14.81 -6.33
N GLU A 120 -15.42 -15.07 -7.36
CA GLU A 120 -14.98 -15.02 -8.77
C GLU A 120 -14.55 -13.61 -9.21
N TYR A 121 -15.17 -12.57 -8.65
CA TYR A 121 -14.88 -11.18 -9.00
C TYR A 121 -13.86 -10.52 -8.08
N GLN A 122 -13.60 -11.09 -6.89
CA GLN A 122 -12.68 -10.51 -5.90
C GLN A 122 -11.29 -10.27 -6.47
N HIS A 123 -10.73 -11.24 -7.21
CA HIS A 123 -9.40 -11.12 -7.80
C HIS A 123 -9.31 -9.95 -8.80
N ARG A 124 -10.31 -9.81 -9.69
CA ARG A 124 -10.32 -8.73 -10.69
C ARG A 124 -10.52 -7.36 -10.05
N THR A 125 -11.41 -7.25 -9.07
CA THR A 125 -11.65 -6.00 -8.34
C THR A 125 -10.41 -5.61 -7.52
N LEU A 126 -9.78 -6.58 -6.86
CA LEU A 126 -8.55 -6.39 -6.11
C LEU A 126 -7.41 -5.92 -7.03
N PHE A 127 -7.26 -6.52 -8.21
CA PHE A 127 -6.23 -6.14 -9.18
C PHE A 127 -6.35 -4.66 -9.61
N TRP A 128 -7.54 -4.24 -10.03
CA TRP A 128 -7.80 -2.84 -10.39
C TRP A 128 -7.69 -1.91 -9.19
N GLY A 129 -8.09 -2.37 -8.01
CA GLY A 129 -7.97 -1.67 -6.74
C GLY A 129 -6.51 -1.39 -6.34
N ILE A 130 -5.65 -2.41 -6.40
CA ILE A 130 -4.21 -2.28 -6.11
C ILE A 130 -3.55 -1.36 -7.13
N PHE A 131 -3.85 -1.51 -8.43
CA PHE A 131 -3.32 -0.63 -9.46
C PHE A 131 -3.72 0.83 -9.22
N GLY A 132 -5.01 1.07 -8.95
CA GLY A 132 -5.52 2.41 -8.63
C GLY A 132 -4.90 3.00 -7.36
N ALA A 133 -4.75 2.18 -6.31
CA ALA A 133 -4.09 2.59 -5.07
C ALA A 133 -2.61 2.94 -5.27
N LEU A 134 -1.89 2.19 -6.10
CA LEU A 134 -0.49 2.45 -6.44
C LEU A 134 -0.35 3.77 -7.21
N VAL A 135 -1.23 4.03 -8.19
CA VAL A 135 -1.25 5.30 -8.93
C VAL A 135 -1.55 6.48 -8.01
N LEU A 136 -2.58 6.36 -7.15
CA LEU A 136 -2.89 7.37 -6.15
C LEU A 136 -1.71 7.58 -5.19
N ARG A 137 -1.04 6.52 -4.75
CA ARG A 137 0.16 6.59 -3.90
C ARG A 137 1.26 7.39 -4.60
N PHE A 138 1.54 7.11 -5.88
CA PHE A 138 2.55 7.85 -6.65
C PHE A 138 2.21 9.35 -6.76
N VAL A 139 0.95 9.68 -7.10
CA VAL A 139 0.48 11.06 -7.17
C VAL A 139 0.59 11.75 -5.80
N PHE A 140 0.11 11.11 -4.73
CA PHE A 140 0.18 11.64 -3.38
C PHE A 140 1.61 11.82 -2.88
N ILE A 141 2.55 10.95 -3.27
CA ILE A 141 3.97 11.13 -2.93
C ILE A 141 4.53 12.36 -3.62
N ILE A 142 4.35 12.50 -4.94
CA ILE A 142 4.89 13.66 -5.67
C ILE A 142 4.29 14.97 -5.15
N VAL A 143 2.96 15.02 -5.05
CA VAL A 143 2.24 16.20 -4.56
C VAL A 143 2.59 16.46 -3.09
N GLY A 144 2.60 15.41 -2.26
CA GLY A 144 2.90 15.49 -0.84
C GLY A 144 4.30 16.03 -0.59
N VAL A 145 5.31 15.52 -1.31
CA VAL A 145 6.69 16.03 -1.23
C VAL A 145 6.75 17.50 -1.67
N ALA A 146 6.11 17.87 -2.78
CA ALA A 146 6.09 19.25 -3.25
C ALA A 146 5.41 20.22 -2.25
N VAL A 147 4.43 19.75 -1.49
CA VAL A 147 3.70 20.52 -0.48
C VAL A 147 4.49 20.62 0.83
N ILE A 148 5.01 19.50 1.32
CA ILE A 148 5.72 19.41 2.61
C ILE A 148 7.06 20.18 2.57
N THR A 149 7.76 20.16 1.43
CA THR A 149 9.02 20.91 1.25
C THR A 149 8.82 22.42 1.37
N ARG A 150 7.61 22.94 1.08
CA ARG A 150 7.28 24.37 1.20
C ARG A 150 6.65 24.72 2.55
N PHE A 151 5.87 23.81 3.13
CA PHE A 151 5.11 24.04 4.36
C PHE A 151 5.37 22.91 5.36
N GLN A 152 6.52 22.95 6.03
CA GLN A 152 6.93 21.91 6.99
C GLN A 152 5.94 21.71 8.15
N PHE A 153 5.22 22.76 8.57
CA PHE A 153 4.16 22.65 9.58
C PHE A 153 3.03 21.68 9.18
N LEU A 154 2.81 21.44 7.87
CA LEU A 154 1.82 20.47 7.41
C LEU A 154 2.15 19.05 7.86
N LEU A 155 3.42 18.70 8.07
CA LEU A 155 3.78 17.39 8.63
C LEU A 155 3.16 17.17 10.01
N LEU A 156 3.21 18.19 10.87
CA LEU A 156 2.60 18.15 12.19
C LEU A 156 1.07 18.00 12.07
N VAL A 157 0.46 18.77 11.16
CA VAL A 157 -1.00 18.72 10.93
C VAL A 157 -1.42 17.34 10.45
N PHE A 158 -0.73 16.77 9.46
CA PHE A 158 -1.00 15.42 8.97
C PHE A 158 -0.76 14.37 10.05
N GLY A 159 0.30 14.49 10.85
CA GLY A 159 0.55 13.59 11.97
C GLY A 159 -0.57 13.60 13.02
N VAL A 160 -1.00 14.79 13.46
CA VAL A 160 -2.14 14.93 14.39
C VAL A 160 -3.43 14.41 13.76
N PHE A 161 -3.65 14.71 12.48
CA PHE A 161 -4.81 14.20 11.73
C PHE A 161 -4.83 12.67 11.69
N LEU A 162 -3.69 12.02 11.40
CA LEU A 162 -3.57 10.57 11.39
C LEU A 162 -3.83 9.95 12.76
N ILE A 163 -3.28 10.54 13.83
CA ILE A 163 -3.56 10.11 15.21
C ILE A 163 -5.06 10.24 15.51
N TYR A 164 -5.68 11.36 15.15
CA TYR A 164 -7.11 11.57 15.33
C TYR A 164 -7.94 10.52 14.57
N THR A 165 -7.62 10.25 13.30
CA THR A 165 -8.31 9.22 12.51
C THR A 165 -8.10 7.83 13.06
N GLY A 166 -6.89 7.48 13.52
CA GLY A 166 -6.59 6.19 14.13
C GLY A 166 -7.39 5.98 15.42
N ILE A 167 -7.44 6.99 16.29
CA ILE A 167 -8.28 6.95 17.51
C ILE A 167 -9.76 6.82 17.16
N LYS A 168 -10.23 7.52 16.12
CA LYS A 168 -11.62 7.46 15.68
C LYS A 168 -12.01 6.07 15.16
N ILE A 169 -11.16 5.44 14.35
CA ILE A 169 -11.38 4.07 13.86
C ILE A 169 -11.38 3.09 15.03
N PHE A 170 -10.44 3.23 15.96
CA PHE A 170 -10.36 2.39 17.16
C PHE A 170 -11.58 2.52 18.08
N LYS A 171 -12.15 3.74 18.21
CA LYS A 171 -13.36 4.00 19.01
C LYS A 171 -14.68 3.70 18.28
N GLY A 172 -14.66 3.65 16.96
CA GLY A 172 -15.86 3.53 16.12
C GLY A 172 -16.30 2.10 15.79
N GLY A 173 -15.78 1.11 16.51
CA GLY A 173 -15.97 -0.31 16.20
C GLY A 173 -17.36 -0.91 16.44
N ASP A 174 -18.38 -0.12 16.80
CA ASP A 174 -19.69 -0.70 17.19
C ASP A 174 -20.90 0.24 16.96
N HIS A 175 -21.08 0.71 15.73
CA HIS A 175 -22.35 1.32 15.35
C HIS A 175 -22.95 0.63 14.12
N ASP A 176 -23.84 -0.34 14.38
CA ASP A 176 -24.93 -0.78 13.50
C ASP A 176 -25.91 0.39 13.23
N GLY A 177 -25.40 1.47 12.65
CA GLY A 177 -26.18 2.60 12.16
C GLY A 177 -26.32 2.48 10.65
N ASP A 178 -27.56 2.35 10.17
CA ASP A 178 -27.95 2.33 8.76
C ASP A 178 -27.08 3.32 7.91
N PRO A 179 -26.20 2.81 7.00
CA PRO A 179 -25.26 3.63 6.22
C PRO A 179 -25.92 4.64 5.27
N SER A 180 -27.25 4.56 5.12
CA SER A 180 -28.10 5.47 4.36
C SER A 180 -28.03 6.93 4.85
N GLU A 181 -27.63 7.17 6.10
CA GLU A 181 -27.60 8.51 6.70
C GLU A 181 -26.22 9.20 6.71
N MET A 182 -25.14 8.50 6.33
CA MET A 182 -23.81 9.09 6.38
C MET A 182 -23.68 10.27 5.38
N ARG A 183 -23.22 11.42 5.88
CA ARG A 183 -22.99 12.65 5.11
C ARG A 183 -22.08 12.43 3.88
N THR A 184 -21.18 11.46 3.97
CA THR A 184 -20.31 10.99 2.88
C THR A 184 -21.09 10.27 1.77
N MET A 185 -22.11 9.48 2.10
CA MET A 185 -22.99 8.81 1.13
C MET A 185 -23.88 9.81 0.38
N LYS A 186 -24.35 10.88 1.04
CA LYS A 186 -25.06 11.99 0.38
C LYS A 186 -24.18 12.76 -0.62
N ILE A 187 -22.89 12.93 -0.31
CA ILE A 187 -21.93 13.56 -1.22
C ILE A 187 -21.61 12.62 -2.39
N PHE A 188 -21.44 11.32 -2.11
CA PHE A 188 -21.19 10.33 -3.15
C PHE A 188 -22.36 10.19 -4.13
N ARG A 189 -23.61 10.09 -3.63
CA ARG A 189 -24.84 10.08 -4.45
C ARG A 189 -25.05 11.36 -5.26
N ARG A 190 -24.38 12.47 -4.90
CA ARG A 190 -24.44 13.74 -5.65
C ARG A 190 -23.51 13.76 -6.86
N PHE A 191 -22.43 12.98 -6.84
CA PHE A 191 -21.48 12.88 -7.96
C PHE A 191 -21.67 11.60 -8.79
N VAL A 192 -22.22 10.54 -8.19
CA VAL A 192 -22.51 9.28 -8.86
C VAL A 192 -24.01 9.02 -8.78
N PRO A 193 -24.75 9.12 -9.89
CA PRO A 193 -26.16 8.74 -9.94
C PRO A 193 -26.28 7.24 -9.63
N SER A 194 -26.79 6.91 -8.45
CA SER A 194 -27.04 5.53 -8.02
C SER A 194 -28.52 5.33 -7.77
N VAL A 195 -29.10 4.25 -8.29
CA VAL A 195 -30.49 3.85 -8.08
C VAL A 195 -30.60 2.96 -6.83
N ASP A 196 -31.67 3.13 -6.03
CA ASP A 196 -31.88 2.41 -4.76
C ASP A 196 -32.31 0.93 -4.93
N HIS A 197 -32.41 0.44 -6.16
CA HIS A 197 -32.76 -0.95 -6.47
C HIS A 197 -31.68 -1.66 -7.29
N TYR A 198 -31.37 -2.90 -6.89
CA TYR A 198 -30.53 -3.81 -7.65
C TYR A 198 -31.26 -4.29 -8.91
N ASP A 199 -30.81 -3.87 -10.09
CA ASP A 199 -31.30 -4.34 -11.40
C ASP A 199 -30.38 -5.43 -11.97
N GLY A 200 -30.30 -6.55 -11.24
CA GLY A 200 -29.57 -7.74 -11.68
C GLY A 200 -28.07 -7.53 -11.93
N GLN A 201 -27.56 -8.01 -13.07
CA GLN A 201 -26.13 -8.09 -13.42
C GLN A 201 -25.59 -6.90 -14.25
N LYS A 202 -26.33 -5.79 -14.38
CA LYS A 202 -25.90 -4.66 -15.22
C LYS A 202 -25.14 -3.62 -14.40
N MET A 203 -23.92 -3.28 -14.83
CA MET A 203 -23.13 -2.20 -14.22
C MET A 203 -23.71 -0.80 -14.52
N PHE A 204 -24.57 -0.68 -15.53
CA PHE A 204 -25.25 0.56 -15.89
C PHE A 204 -26.73 0.25 -16.17
N THR A 205 -27.61 0.85 -15.38
CA THR A 205 -29.06 0.83 -15.62
C THR A 205 -29.53 2.27 -15.87
N ARG A 206 -30.27 2.47 -16.96
CA ARG A 206 -31.00 3.70 -17.22
C ARG A 206 -32.39 3.57 -16.64
N VAL A 207 -32.79 4.53 -15.82
CA VAL A 207 -34.15 4.68 -15.34
C VAL A 207 -34.72 5.97 -15.95
N ASN A 208 -35.81 5.82 -16.71
CA ASN A 208 -36.49 6.87 -17.49
C ASN A 208 -35.69 7.51 -18.65
N GLY A 209 -35.25 6.68 -19.62
CA GLY A 209 -34.82 7.13 -20.96
C GLY A 209 -33.34 7.46 -21.10
#